data_AF-A0A6N3DF73-F1
#
_entry.id   AF-A0A6N3DF73-F1
#
_cell.length_a   1.000
_cell.length_b   1.000
_cell.length_c   1.000
_cell.angle_alpha   90.00
_cell.angle_beta   90.00
_cell.angle_gamma   90.00
#
_symmetry.space_group_name_H-M   'P 1'
#
loop_
_entity.id
_entity.type
_entity.pdbx_description
1 polymer ?
#
loop_
_entity_poly.entity_id
_entity_poly.type
_entity_poly.pdbx_seq_one_letter_code
_entity_poly.pdbx_strand_id
1 'polypeptide(L)'
;MDIKEKITVKDILKDNYNKFKNKYWCIGPQQMREHIDNAVIKALKCSDIKYGFAEYKCEKCGDSTKVPFTCKSKFCNRCGRLYTMKWAEKQRDNMLRVILDIAYLQFQRN
;
A
#
# COMPACT_ATOMS: atom_id res chain seq x y z
N MET A 1 -6.71 -20.41 -25.47
CA MET A 1 -7.32 -19.69 -24.32
C MET A 1 -6.58 -18.39 -24.17
N ASP A 2 -7.14 -17.30 -24.68
CA ASP A 2 -6.53 -15.97 -24.54
C ASP A 2 -6.48 -15.60 -23.06
N ILE A 3 -5.27 -15.51 -22.53
CA ILE A 3 -5.04 -14.96 -21.20
C ILE A 3 -5.41 -13.48 -21.30
N LYS A 4 -6.63 -13.12 -20.89
CA LYS A 4 -7.02 -11.71 -20.76
C LYS A 4 -5.97 -11.03 -19.87
N GLU A 5 -5.27 -10.06 -20.43
CA GLU A 5 -4.27 -9.28 -19.71
C GLU A 5 -4.86 -8.78 -18.39
N LYS A 6 -4.13 -9.02 -17.30
CA LYS A 6 -4.59 -8.66 -15.96
C LYS A 6 -4.52 -7.15 -15.81
N ILE A 7 -5.67 -6.49 -15.93
CA ILE A 7 -5.81 -5.05 -15.67
C ILE A 7 -5.50 -4.78 -14.19
N THR A 8 -4.61 -3.82 -13.94
CA THR A 8 -4.30 -3.36 -12.58
C THR A 8 -4.91 -1.99 -12.30
N VAL A 9 -5.06 -1.64 -11.02
CA VAL A 9 -5.47 -0.28 -10.61
C VAL A 9 -4.47 0.77 -11.12
N LYS A 10 -3.19 0.40 -11.26
CA LYS A 10 -2.16 1.28 -11.79
C LYS A 10 -2.46 1.67 -13.24
N ASP A 11 -2.93 0.71 -14.04
CA ASP A 11 -3.30 0.94 -15.45
C ASP A 11 -4.54 1.83 -15.54
N ILE A 12 -5.57 1.54 -14.74
CA ILE A 12 -6.78 2.38 -14.66
C ILE A 12 -6.43 3.83 -14.31
N LEU A 13 -5.55 4.05 -13.34
CA LEU A 13 -5.09 5.38 -12.96
C LEU A 13 -4.32 6.04 -14.11
N LYS A 14 -3.40 5.32 -14.74
CA LYS A 14 -2.59 5.85 -15.85
C LYS A 14 -3.46 6.33 -17.01
N ASP A 15 -4.49 5.55 -17.36
CA ASP A 15 -5.30 5.79 -18.55
C ASP A 15 -6.38 6.87 -18.33
N ASN A 16 -6.86 7.02 -17.09
CA ASN A 16 -8.03 7.86 -16.80
C ASN A 16 -7.72 9.15 -16.04
N TYR A 17 -6.57 9.25 -15.39
CA TYR A 17 -6.31 10.36 -14.45
C TYR A 17 -6.29 11.74 -15.13
N ASN A 18 -5.74 11.85 -16.34
CA ASN A 18 -5.76 13.11 -17.08
C ASN A 18 -7.18 13.54 -17.46
N LYS A 19 -8.04 12.58 -17.85
CA LYS A 19 -9.46 12.86 -18.12
C LYS A 19 -10.19 13.34 -16.86
N PHE A 20 -9.92 12.68 -15.73
CA PHE A 20 -10.44 13.10 -14.43
C PHE A 20 -10.01 14.53 -14.09
N LYS A 21 -8.72 14.86 -14.23
CA LYS A 21 -8.21 16.22 -14.03
C LYS A 21 -8.97 17.22 -14.90
N ASN A 22 -8.97 17.03 -16.21
CA ASN A 22 -9.58 18.01 -17.12
C ASN A 22 -11.05 18.31 -16.79
N LYS A 23 -11.80 17.30 -16.33
CA LYS A 23 -13.22 17.46 -16.01
C LYS A 23 -13.47 18.02 -14.61
N TYR A 24 -12.67 17.65 -13.61
CA TYR A 24 -13.00 17.89 -12.20
C TYR A 24 -12.00 18.76 -11.44
N TRP A 25 -10.88 19.16 -12.06
CA TRP A 25 -9.79 19.86 -11.36
C TRP A 25 -10.22 21.14 -10.66
N CYS A 26 -11.10 21.92 -11.29
CA CYS A 26 -11.55 23.20 -10.76
C CYS A 26 -12.79 23.13 -9.86
N ILE A 27 -13.42 21.95 -9.72
CA ILE A 27 -14.67 21.77 -8.97
C ILE A 27 -14.39 21.59 -7.47
N GLY A 28 -13.25 21.00 -7.12
CA GLY A 28 -12.86 20.76 -5.73
C GLY A 28 -12.00 21.87 -5.10
N PRO A 29 -11.80 21.82 -3.77
CA PRO A 29 -10.96 22.77 -3.04
C PRO A 29 -9.53 22.80 -3.60
N GLN A 30 -9.01 24.01 -3.86
CA GLN A 30 -7.69 24.19 -4.46
C GLN A 30 -6.58 23.54 -3.62
N GLN A 31 -6.66 23.64 -2.29
CA GLN A 31 -5.70 23.05 -1.35
C GLN A 31 -5.60 21.52 -1.44
N MET A 32 -6.63 20.82 -1.95
CA MET A 32 -6.61 19.36 -2.08
C MET A 32 -5.93 18.90 -3.37
N ARG A 33 -5.82 19.77 -4.38
CA ARG A 33 -5.35 19.41 -5.72
C ARG A 33 -3.95 18.83 -5.69
N GLU A 34 -3.04 19.47 -4.96
CA GLU A 34 -1.67 18.98 -4.78
C GLU A 34 -1.64 17.61 -4.09
N HIS A 35 -2.45 17.42 -3.04
CA HIS A 35 -2.52 16.15 -2.33
C HIS A 35 -3.04 15.01 -3.23
N ILE A 36 -4.04 15.29 -4.08
CA ILE A 36 -4.59 14.33 -5.04
C ILE A 36 -3.54 13.96 -6.08
N ASP A 37 -2.83 14.95 -6.64
CA ASP A 37 -1.70 14.74 -7.57
C ASP A 37 -0.63 13.86 -6.95
N ASN A 38 -0.18 14.23 -5.76
CA ASN A 38 0.85 13.51 -5.06
C ASN A 38 0.44 12.08 -4.75
N ALA A 39 -0.83 11.83 -4.38
CA ALA A 39 -1.33 10.48 -4.13
C ALA A 39 -1.32 9.61 -5.40
N VAL A 40 -1.81 10.13 -6.52
CA VAL A 40 -1.87 9.38 -7.79
C VAL A 40 -0.48 9.17 -8.37
N ILE A 41 0.36 10.20 -8.40
CA ILE A 41 1.75 10.10 -8.90
C ILE A 41 2.54 9.10 -8.05
N LYS A 42 2.43 9.13 -6.72
CA LYS A 42 3.08 8.14 -5.85
C LYS A 42 2.62 6.71 -6.13
N ALA A 43 1.32 6.51 -6.39
CA ALA A 43 0.79 5.20 -6.75
C ALA A 43 1.32 4.72 -8.13
N LEU A 44 1.41 5.63 -9.12
CA LEU A 44 1.97 5.34 -10.45
C LEU A 44 3.48 5.09 -10.44
N LYS A 45 4.23 5.68 -9.50
CA LYS A 45 5.67 5.43 -9.35
C LYS A 45 6.00 4.26 -8.42
N CYS A 46 5.01 3.73 -7.70
CA CYS A 46 5.23 2.69 -6.71
C CYS A 46 5.81 1.41 -7.32
N SER A 47 6.82 0.84 -6.65
CA SER A 47 7.45 -0.43 -7.00
C SER A 47 8.10 -0.44 -8.39
N ASP A 48 8.58 0.71 -8.85
CA ASP A 48 9.33 0.84 -10.10
C ASP A 48 10.78 1.24 -9.78
N ILE A 49 11.71 0.38 -10.21
CA ILE A 49 13.16 0.48 -9.98
C ILE A 49 13.71 1.82 -10.47
N LYS A 50 13.09 2.44 -11.49
CA LYS A 50 13.48 3.75 -12.02
C LYS A 50 13.40 4.87 -10.99
N TYR A 51 12.58 4.71 -9.95
CA TYR A 51 12.41 5.70 -8.88
C TYR A 51 13.12 5.31 -7.58
N GLY A 52 14.07 4.38 -7.64
CA GLY A 52 14.90 3.97 -6.53
C GLY A 52 14.66 2.54 -6.07
N PHE A 53 15.73 1.90 -5.63
CA PHE A 53 15.76 0.54 -5.14
C PHE A 53 16.89 0.37 -4.12
N ALA A 54 16.78 -0.66 -3.27
CA ALA A 54 17.91 -1.19 -2.52
C ALA A 54 18.42 -2.44 -3.25
N GLU A 55 19.74 -2.57 -3.37
CA GLU A 55 20.37 -3.77 -3.91
C GLU A 55 21.03 -4.55 -2.77
N TYR A 56 20.66 -5.81 -2.64
CA TYR A 56 21.21 -6.73 -1.67
C TYR A 56 22.11 -7.70 -2.42
N LYS A 57 23.36 -7.83 -1.99
CA LYS A 57 24.35 -8.73 -2.60
C LYS A 57 24.80 -9.77 -1.58
N CYS A 58 24.82 -11.04 -1.99
CA CYS A 58 25.39 -12.11 -1.20
C CYS A 58 26.91 -12.09 -1.34
N GLU A 59 27.63 -12.00 -0.21
CA GLU A 59 29.11 -11.99 -0.21
C GLU A 59 29.72 -13.35 -0.55
N LYS A 60 28.96 -14.45 -0.38
CA LYS A 60 29.46 -15.82 -0.60
C LYS A 60 29.36 -16.28 -2.05
N CYS A 61 28.21 -16.08 -2.70
CA CYS A 61 27.97 -16.51 -4.09
C CYS A 61 28.01 -15.35 -5.10
N GLY A 62 28.00 -14.10 -4.64
CA GLY A 62 28.02 -12.92 -5.51
C GLY A 62 26.67 -12.50 -6.09
N ASP A 63 25.61 -13.31 -5.92
CA ASP A 63 24.27 -12.99 -6.40
C ASP A 63 23.74 -11.67 -5.82
N SER A 64 23.02 -10.89 -6.63
CA SER A 64 22.35 -9.68 -6.17
C SER A 64 20.86 -9.64 -6.49
N THR A 65 20.09 -8.96 -5.65
CA THR A 65 18.66 -8.73 -5.83
C THR A 65 18.34 -7.26 -5.59
N LYS A 66 17.63 -6.66 -6.54
CA LYS A 66 17.13 -5.29 -6.45
C LYS A 66 15.70 -5.29 -5.94
N VAL A 67 15.47 -4.58 -4.84
CA VAL A 67 14.15 -4.40 -4.24
C VAL A 67 13.70 -2.95 -4.48
N PRO A 68 12.70 -2.71 -5.36
CA PRO A 68 12.23 -1.36 -5.63
C PRO A 68 11.54 -0.76 -4.42
N PHE A 69 11.69 0.56 -4.25
CA PHE A 69 10.99 1.26 -3.19
C PHE A 69 9.48 1.33 -3.44
N THR A 70 8.73 1.34 -2.35
CA THR A 70 7.26 1.44 -2.37
C THR A 70 6.81 2.77 -1.81
N CYS A 71 5.66 3.26 -2.26
CA CYS A 71 5.16 4.58 -1.86
C CYS A 71 4.61 4.62 -0.42
N LYS A 72 4.36 3.46 0.21
CA LYS A 72 3.80 3.30 1.56
C LYS A 72 2.48 4.06 1.81
N SER A 73 1.77 4.43 0.74
CA SER A 73 0.51 5.15 0.81
C SER A 73 -0.69 4.20 0.89
N LYS A 74 -1.70 4.55 1.69
CA LYS A 74 -2.98 3.82 1.77
C LYS A 74 -3.77 3.85 0.46
N PHE A 75 -3.60 4.91 -0.34
CA PHE A 75 -4.28 5.09 -1.63
C PHE A 75 -3.80 4.07 -2.69
N CYS A 76 -2.51 3.72 -2.67
CA CYS A 76 -1.97 2.74 -3.61
C CYS A 76 -2.51 1.36 -3.28
N ASN A 77 -3.21 0.69 -4.21
CA ASN A 77 -3.82 -0.62 -3.95
C ASN A 77 -2.82 -1.67 -3.40
N ARG A 78 -1.59 -1.71 -3.93
CA ARG A 78 -0.53 -2.62 -3.45
C ARG A 78 -0.12 -2.33 -1.99
N CYS A 79 0.18 -1.07 -1.67
CA CYS A 79 0.63 -0.69 -0.33
C CYS A 79 -0.53 -0.65 0.68
N GLY A 80 -1.69 -0.17 0.26
CA GLY A 80 -2.92 -0.12 1.03
C GLY A 80 -3.38 -1.50 1.47
N ARG A 81 -3.30 -2.52 0.60
CA ARG A 81 -3.58 -3.91 0.99
C ARG A 81 -2.73 -4.37 2.18
N LEU A 82 -1.42 -4.10 2.15
CA LEU A 82 -0.54 -4.44 3.27
C LEU A 82 -0.95 -3.70 4.55
N TYR A 83 -1.31 -2.42 4.45
CA TYR A 83 -1.80 -1.65 5.58
C TYR A 83 -3.08 -2.26 6.18
N THR A 84 -4.05 -2.62 5.33
CA THR A 84 -5.31 -3.25 5.77
C THR A 84 -5.06 -4.59 6.45
N MET A 85 -4.18 -5.44 5.91
CA MET A 85 -3.83 -6.71 6.54
C MET A 85 -3.19 -6.49 7.92
N LYS A 86 -2.18 -5.61 8.02
CA LYS A 86 -1.54 -5.29 9.32
C LYS A 86 -2.53 -4.74 10.34
N TRP A 87 -3.50 -3.94 9.90
CA TRP A 87 -4.55 -3.45 10.79
C TRP A 87 -5.45 -4.59 11.29
N ALA A 88 -5.86 -5.51 10.42
CA ALA A 88 -6.66 -6.66 10.80
C ALA A 88 -5.91 -7.59 11.77
N GLU A 89 -4.60 -7.83 11.53
CA GLU A 89 -3.74 -8.59 12.45
C GLU A 89 -3.70 -7.92 13.83
N LYS A 90 -3.50 -6.60 13.87
CA LYS A 90 -3.53 -5.84 15.13
C LYS A 90 -4.87 -5.94 15.86
N GLN A 91 -6.01 -5.92 15.15
CA GLN A 91 -7.32 -6.10 15.77
C GLN A 91 -7.47 -7.47 16.41
N ARG A 92 -7.02 -8.52 15.71
CA ARG A 92 -7.00 -9.90 16.24
C ARG A 92 -6.14 -9.99 17.51
N ASP A 93 -4.94 -9.43 17.49
CA ASP A 93 -4.02 -9.50 18.64
C ASP A 93 -4.60 -8.76 19.86
N ASN A 94 -5.23 -7.61 19.64
CA ASN A 94 -5.93 -6.87 20.69
C ASN A 94 -7.08 -7.69 21.29
N MET A 95 -7.85 -8.40 20.47
CA MET A 95 -8.95 -9.25 20.93
C MET A 95 -8.45 -10.42 21.80
N LEU A 96 -7.36 -11.08 21.37
CA LEU A 96 -6.75 -12.18 22.13
C LEU A 96 -6.21 -11.70 23.48
N ARG A 97 -5.63 -10.49 23.55
CA ARG A 97 -5.15 -9.90 24.79
C ARG A 97 -6.27 -9.71 25.81
N VAL A 98 -7.42 -9.18 25.40
CA VAL A 98 -8.58 -8.99 26.29
C VAL A 98 -9.08 -10.31 26.86
N ILE A 99 -9.10 -11.38 26.06
CA ILE A 99 -9.53 -12.71 26.52
C ILE A 99 -8.56 -13.27 27.57
N LEU A 100 -7.26 -13.14 27.34
CA LEU A 100 -6.22 -13.60 28.29
C LEU A 100 -6.28 -12.80 29.60
N ASP A 101 -6.49 -11.48 29.53
CA ASP A 101 -6.64 -10.63 30.71
C ASP A 101 -7.88 -11.04 31.53
N ILE A 102 -9.01 -11.33 30.88
CA ILE A 102 -10.23 -11.82 31.57
C ILE A 102 -9.98 -13.21 32.19
N ALA A 103 -9.38 -14.14 31.45
CA ALA A 103 -9.09 -15.48 31.95
C ALA A 103 -8.13 -15.45 33.15
N TYR A 104 -7.10 -14.61 33.10
CA TYR A 104 -6.17 -14.40 34.22
C TYR A 104 -6.88 -13.80 35.44
N LEU A 105 -7.72 -12.78 35.25
CA LEU A 105 -8.50 -12.18 36.34
C LEU A 105 -9.52 -13.15 36.94
N GLN A 106 -10.08 -14.07 36.14
CA GLN A 106 -10.95 -15.14 36.64
C GLN A 106 -10.17 -16.19 37.43
N PHE A 107 -8.95 -16.54 36.99
CA PHE A 107 -8.07 -17.47 37.70
C PHE A 107 -7.60 -16.91 39.05
N GLN A 108 -7.25 -15.63 39.13
CA GLN A 108 -6.82 -14.97 40.38
C GLN A 108 -7.96 -14.76 41.41
N ARG A 109 -9.22 -14.94 41.00
CA ARG A 109 -10.40 -14.83 41.88
C ARG A 109 -10.85 -16.17 42.47
N ASN A 110 -10.23 -17.27 42.02
CA ASN A 110 -10.35 -18.62 42.58
C ASN A 110 -9.13 -18.95 43.45
#